data_AF-D7KE46-F1
#
_entry.id   AF-D7KE46-F1
#
_cell.length_a   1.000
_cell.length_b   1.000
_cell.length_c   1.000
_cell.angle_alpha   90.00
_cell.angle_beta   90.00
_cell.angle_gamma   90.00
#
_symmetry.space_group_name_H-M   'P 1'
#
loop_
_entity.id
_entity.type
_entity.pdbx_description
1 polymer ?
#
loop_
_entity_poly.entity_id
_entity_poly.type
_entity_poly.pdbx_seq_one_letter_code
_entity_poly.pdbx_strand_id
1 'polypeptide(L)' 'MAYGLAVVGTDAGGAKEIVQHNVTGLLHSMGRSETRLRLGSEGRKMVEKMYMKQHMYNRFVDVLIKCMRP' A
#
# COMPACT_ATOMS: atom_id res chain seq x y z
N MET A 1 1.60 0.08 -7.63
CA MET A 1 1.76 -0.90 -6.54
C MET A 1 1.15 -2.25 -6.90
N ALA A 2 -0.17 -2.46 -6.93
CA ALA A 2 -0.75 -3.78 -7.27
C ALA A 2 -0.32 -4.33 -8.64
N TYR A 3 -0.35 -3.49 -9.68
CA TYR A 3 0.13 -3.85 -11.02
C TYR A 3 1.65 -3.72 -11.18
N GLY A 4 2.42 -3.58 -10.10
CA GLY A 4 3.87 -3.47 -10.16
C GLY A 4 4.39 -2.17 -10.78
N LEU A 5 3.53 -1.16 -10.91
CA LEU A 5 3.90 0.18 -11.36
C LEU A 5 4.30 1.05 -10.17
N ALA A 6 5.36 1.84 -10.32
CA ALA A 6 5.71 2.88 -9.35
C ALA A 6 4.58 3.91 -9.22
N VAL A 7 4.44 4.48 -8.04
CA VAL A 7 3.45 5.52 -7.74
C VAL A 7 4.13 6.76 -7.18
N VAL A 8 3.57 7.92 -7.48
CA VAL A 8 3.95 9.20 -6.86
C VAL A 8 2.76 9.65 -6.03
N GLY A 9 2.97 9.81 -4.73
CA GLY A 9 1.98 10.27 -3.77
C GLY A 9 2.30 11.68 -3.27
N THR A 10 1.32 12.31 -2.67
CA THR A 10 1.49 13.53 -1.87
C THR A 10 2.00 13.16 -0.48
N ASP A 11 2.83 14.01 0.13
CA ASP A 11 3.25 13.82 1.53
C ASP A 11 2.15 14.23 2.52
N ALA A 12 0.94 13.74 2.32
CA ALA A 12 -0.23 14.06 3.14
C ALA A 12 -1.27 12.93 3.15
N GLY A 13 -1.99 12.81 4.28
CA GLY A 13 -3.10 11.87 4.46
C GLY A 13 -2.69 10.40 4.27
N GLY A 14 -3.65 9.58 3.83
CA GLY A 14 -3.43 8.14 3.65
C GLY A 14 -2.35 7.78 2.62
N ALA A 15 -2.01 8.69 1.69
CA ALA A 15 -0.91 8.46 0.75
C ALA A 15 0.44 8.35 1.46
N LYS A 16 0.67 9.15 2.52
CA LYS A 16 1.87 9.08 3.37
C LYS A 16 1.94 7.77 4.17
N GLU A 17 0.80 7.22 4.57
CA GLU A 17 0.73 5.96 5.31
C GLU A 17 1.01 4.74 4.42
N ILE A 18 0.70 4.84 3.13
CA ILE A 18 0.84 3.73 2.17
C ILE A 18 2.19 3.80 1.42
N VAL A 19 2.64 4.98 0.99
CA VAL A 19 3.83 5.12 0.16
C VAL A 19 5.06 5.39 1.04
N GLN A 20 5.99 4.43 1.07
CA GLN A 20 7.29 4.61 1.70
C GLN A 20 8.24 5.24 0.70
N HIS A 21 8.65 6.48 0.98
CA HIS A 21 9.48 7.29 0.10
C HIS A 21 10.78 6.55 -0.28
N ASN A 22 11.04 6.44 -1.59
CA ASN A 22 12.19 5.76 -2.20
C ASN A 22 12.26 4.24 -1.98
N VAL A 23 11.24 3.63 -1.37
CA VAL A 23 11.12 2.18 -1.15
C VAL A 23 10.02 1.58 -2.02
N THR A 24 8.76 2.01 -1.85
CA THR A 24 7.59 1.50 -2.57
C THR A 24 7.01 2.52 -3.57
N GLY A 25 7.44 3.77 -3.47
CA GLY A 25 7.05 4.86 -4.36
C GLY A 25 7.78 6.15 -3.99
N LEU A 26 7.31 7.27 -4.51
CA LEU A 26 7.89 8.58 -4.23
C LEU A 26 6.82 9.49 -3.62
N LEU A 27 7.21 10.26 -2.61
CA LEU A 27 6.46 11.37 -2.08
C LEU A 27 7.10 12.67 -2.62
N HIS A 28 6.93 12.95 -3.92
CA HIS A 28 7.64 13.96 -4.76
C HIS A 28 9.19 13.87 -4.82
N SER A 29 9.97 14.24 -5.87
CA SER A 29 9.76 14.49 -7.31
C SER A 29 10.29 13.32 -8.17
N MET A 30 9.96 13.31 -9.47
CA MET A 30 9.97 12.16 -10.38
C MET A 30 11.36 11.51 -10.60
N GLY A 31 11.49 10.23 -10.25
CA GLY A 31 12.71 9.44 -10.40
C GLY A 31 12.98 8.91 -11.82
N ARG A 32 14.26 8.63 -12.12
CA ARG A 32 14.77 8.04 -13.37
C ARG A 32 14.15 6.66 -13.67
N SER A 33 14.16 6.25 -14.95
CA SER A 33 13.42 5.08 -15.46
C SER A 33 13.67 3.76 -14.70
N GLU A 34 14.92 3.48 -14.31
CA GLU A 34 15.31 2.25 -13.60
C GLU A 34 14.71 2.16 -12.19
N THR A 35 14.60 3.29 -11.50
CA THR A 35 14.02 3.37 -10.16
C THR A 35 12.54 2.95 -10.17
N ARG A 36 11.83 3.14 -11.30
CA ARG A 36 10.39 2.86 -11.38
C ARG A 36 10.05 1.37 -11.28
N LEU A 37 10.85 0.51 -11.91
CA LEU A 37 10.59 -0.94 -11.89
C LEU A 37 10.77 -1.51 -10.47
N ARG A 38 11.86 -1.10 -9.79
CA ARG A 38 12.12 -1.50 -8.40
C ARG A 38 11.00 -1.04 -7.47
N LEU A 39 10.70 0.26 -7.47
CA LEU A 39 9.65 0.83 -6.61
C LEU A 39 8.29 0.16 -6.85
N GLY A 40 7.96 -0.09 -8.11
CA GLY A 40 6.73 -0.77 -8.48
C GLY A 40 6.65 -2.21 -7.94
N SER A 41 7.73 -2.98 -8.06
CA SER A 41 7.81 -4.35 -7.56
C SER A 41 7.73 -4.44 -6.03
N GLU A 42 8.42 -3.55 -5.31
CA GLU A 42 8.35 -3.47 -3.85
C GLU A 42 6.97 -3.03 -3.37
N GLY A 43 6.38 -2.05 -4.06
CA GLY A 43 5.01 -1.63 -3.83
C GLY A 43 4.00 -2.77 -4.05
N ARG A 44 4.22 -3.67 -5.02
CA ARG A 44 3.37 -4.86 -5.20
C ARG A 44 3.48 -5.81 -4.01
N LYS A 45 4.69 -6.15 -3.59
CA LYS A 45 4.93 -7.04 -2.44
C LYS A 45 4.26 -6.50 -1.17
N MET A 46 4.32 -5.19 -0.95
CA MET A 46 3.63 -4.54 0.18
C MET A 46 2.10 -4.71 0.09
N VAL A 47 1.52 -4.52 -1.09
CA VAL A 47 0.09 -4.69 -1.34
C VAL A 47 -0.36 -6.13 -1.08
N GLU A 48 0.40 -7.11 -1.56
CA GLU A 48 0.15 -8.55 -1.32
C GLU A 48 0.19 -8.89 0.18
N LYS A 49 1.15 -8.33 0.91
CA LYS A 49 1.33 -8.61 2.34
C LYS A 49 0.27 -7.95 3.24
N MET A 50 -0.17 -6.73 2.91
CA MET A 50 -0.93 -5.90 3.86
C MET A 50 -2.32 -5.50 3.37
N TYR A 51 -2.55 -5.40 2.07
CA TYR A 51 -3.74 -4.73 1.51
C TYR A 51 -4.61 -5.65 0.63
N MET A 52 -4.40 -6.97 0.68
CA MET A 52 -5.31 -7.93 0.07
C MET A 52 -6.71 -7.87 0.72
N LYS A 53 -7.75 -8.09 -0.10
CA LYS A 53 -9.15 -8.08 0.37
C LYS A 53 -9.37 -8.99 1.57
N GLN A 54 -8.71 -10.15 1.61
CA GLN A 54 -8.78 -11.09 2.74
C GLN A 54 -8.40 -10.44 4.07
N HIS A 55 -7.38 -9.56 4.10
CA HIS A 55 -6.95 -8.89 5.32
C HIS A 55 -8.00 -7.90 5.80
N MET A 56 -8.67 -7.19 4.89
CA MET A 56 -9.80 -6.32 5.22
C MET A 56 -11.00 -7.11 5.73
N TYR A 57 -11.39 -8.18 5.03
CA TYR A 57 -12.53 -9.00 5.45
C TYR A 57 -12.32 -9.62 6.82
N ASN A 58 -11.13 -10.15 7.11
CA ASN A 58 -10.82 -10.69 8.43
C ASN A 58 -10.97 -9.62 9.53
N ARG A 59 -10.39 -8.43 9.33
CA ARG A 59 -10.53 -7.31 10.29
C ARG A 59 -11.99 -6.87 10.45
N PHE A 60 -12.76 -6.86 9.37
CA PHE A 60 -14.16 -6.47 9.41
C PHE A 60 -15.01 -7.49 10.17
N VAL A 61 -14.82 -8.79 9.90
CA VAL A 61 -15.50 -9.89 10.60
C VAL A 61 -15.15 -9.89 12.09
N ASP A 62 -13.89 -9.62 12.45
CA ASP A 62 -13.47 -9.50 13.86
C ASP A 62 -14.27 -8.43 14.61
N VAL A 63 -14.56 -7.29 13.96
CA VAL A 63 -15.38 -6.22 14.53
C VAL A 63 -16.83 -6.67 14.68
N LEU A 64 -17.42 -7.27 13.64
CA LEU A 64 -18.79 -7.79 13.69
C LEU A 64 -18.97 -8.80 14.83
N ILE A 65 -18.05 -9.75 14.96
CA ILE A 65 -18.07 -10.76 16.02
C ILE A 65 -18.00 -10.11 17.41
N LYS A 66 -17.12 -9.12 17.60
CA LYS A 66 -17.03 -8.38 18.87
C LYS A 66 -18.31 -7.64 19.23
N CYS A 67 -19.01 -7.09 18.23
CA CYS A 67 -20.26 -6.35 18.46
C CYS A 67 -21.49 -7.25 18.64
N MET A 68 -21.50 -8.44 18.04
CA MET A 68 -22.67 -9.34 18.04
C MET A 68 -22.60 -10.46 19.08
N ARG A 69 -21.45 -10.69 19.73
CA ARG A 69 -21.39 -11.61 20.87
C ARG A 69 -22.15 -10.99 22.06
N PRO A 70 -23.11 -11.72 22.66
CA PRO A 70 -23.86 -11.25 23.81
C PRO A 70 -22.99 -11.07 25.05
#